data_AF-A0A3P7J1C0-F1
#
_entry.id   AF-A0A3P7J1C0-F1
#
_cell.length_a   1.000
_cell.length_b   1.000
_cell.length_c   1.000
_cell.angle_alpha   90.00
_cell.angle_beta   90.00
_cell.angle_gamma   90.00
#
_symmetry.space_group_name_H-M   'P 1'
#
loop_
_entity.id
_entity.type
_entity.pdbx_description
1 polymer ?
#
loop_
_entity_poly.entity_id
_entity_poly.type
_entity_poly.pdbx_seq_one_letter_code
_entity_poly.pdbx_strand_id
1 'polypeptide(L)'
;MKYEVTPMGLDQRSYNSAAADIVDIRVDDALGPDVHATLLKNLHSNVRARDAMAPLPKPKNAADATSKRKHQITYLANLAVAREEALQQQWAESKQMRRIGRQKYGF
;
A
#
# COMPACT_ATOMS: atom_id res chain seq x y z
N MET A 1 -11.42 -6.16 50.85
CA MET A 1 -10.34 -5.88 49.88
C MET A 1 -10.94 -5.02 48.79
N LYS A 2 -10.39 -3.83 48.55
CA LYS A 2 -10.98 -2.83 47.67
C LYS A 2 -10.49 -3.07 46.24
N TYR A 3 -11.44 -3.07 45.31
CA TYR A 3 -11.21 -3.26 43.88
C TYR A 3 -10.68 -1.94 43.31
N GLU A 4 -9.41 -1.90 42.92
CA GLU A 4 -8.86 -0.76 42.20
C GLU A 4 -9.31 -0.84 40.75
N VAL A 5 -10.16 0.10 40.35
CA VAL A 5 -10.50 0.37 38.96
C VAL A 5 -9.43 1.32 38.44
N THR A 6 -8.49 0.82 37.63
CA THR A 6 -7.50 1.65 36.94
C THR A 6 -8.12 2.27 35.68
N PRO A 7 -7.88 3.56 35.38
CA PRO A 7 -8.67 4.25 34.35
C PRO A 7 -8.22 4.01 32.90
N MET A 8 -7.01 3.51 32.64
CA MET A 8 -6.45 3.44 31.28
C MET A 8 -5.32 2.40 31.16
N GLY A 9 -5.65 1.11 31.16
CA GLY A 9 -4.67 0.06 30.89
C GLY A 9 -5.36 -1.20 30.39
N LEU A 10 -4.90 -1.79 29.29
CA LEU A 10 -5.41 -3.08 28.82
C LEU A 10 -5.35 -4.08 29.98
N ASP A 11 -6.45 -4.77 30.25
CA ASP A 11 -6.51 -5.80 31.28
C ASP A 11 -5.50 -6.91 30.99
N GLN A 12 -4.96 -7.56 32.03
CA GLN A 12 -4.04 -8.70 31.88
C GLN A 12 -4.64 -9.85 31.04
N ARG A 13 -5.97 -9.98 31.02
CA ARG A 13 -6.71 -10.88 30.13
C ARG A 13 -6.62 -10.47 28.66
N SER A 14 -6.61 -9.17 28.37
CA SER A 14 -6.51 -8.63 27.02
C SER A 14 -5.12 -8.80 26.42
N TYR A 15 -4.06 -8.79 27.24
CA TYR A 15 -2.71 -9.13 26.76
C TYR A 15 -2.59 -10.61 26.41
N ASN A 16 -3.19 -11.49 27.22
CA ASN A 16 -3.19 -12.93 26.94
C ASN A 16 -4.01 -13.27 25.69
N SER A 17 -5.13 -12.58 25.43
CA SER A 17 -5.87 -12.75 24.17
C SER A 17 -5.10 -12.22 22.97
N ALA A 18 -4.48 -11.05 23.08
CA ALA A 18 -3.65 -10.50 22.01
C ALA A 18 -2.42 -11.37 21.72
N ALA A 19 -1.85 -12.02 22.73
CA ALA A 19 -0.74 -12.97 22.58
C ALA A 19 -1.18 -14.29 21.93
N ALA A 20 -2.42 -14.74 22.16
CA ALA A 20 -2.98 -15.94 21.53
C ALA A 20 -3.20 -15.77 20.01
N ASP A 21 -3.35 -14.54 19.54
CA ASP A 21 -3.52 -14.21 18.12
C ASP A 21 -2.18 -14.08 17.36
N ILE A 22 -1.03 -14.15 18.05
CA ILE A 22 0.28 -14.07 17.42
C ILE A 22 0.63 -15.45 16.85
N VAL A 23 0.63 -15.55 15.51
CA VAL A 23 1.04 -16.75 14.80
C VAL A 23 2.49 -16.58 14.32
N ASP A 24 3.38 -17.45 14.77
CA ASP A 24 4.74 -17.56 14.23
C ASP A 24 4.71 -18.33 12.91
N ILE A 25 5.20 -17.70 11.84
CA ILE A 25 5.17 -18.26 10.49
C ILE A 25 6.59 -18.32 9.97
N ARG A 26 7.05 -19.54 9.66
CA ARG A 26 8.34 -19.74 8.99
C ARG A 26 8.24 -19.33 7.53
N VAL A 27 9.20 -18.52 7.10
CA VAL A 27 9.26 -17.96 5.73
C VAL A 27 9.27 -19.06 4.68
N ASP A 28 10.05 -20.12 4.90
CA ASP A 28 10.19 -21.26 3.98
C ASP A 28 8.89 -22.06 3.81
N ASP A 29 8.06 -22.11 4.86
CA ASP A 29 6.78 -22.82 4.86
C ASP A 29 5.70 -22.02 4.13
N ALA A 30 5.70 -20.69 4.30
CA ALA A 30 4.70 -19.81 3.71
C ALA A 30 4.98 -19.45 2.24
N LEU A 31 6.25 -19.31 1.84
CA LEU A 31 6.64 -18.89 0.48
C LEU A 31 7.07 -20.07 -0.41
N GLY A 32 7.17 -21.27 0.16
CA GLY A 32 7.57 -22.47 -0.56
C GLY A 32 9.08 -22.57 -0.79
N PRO A 33 9.53 -23.55 -1.60
CA PRO A 33 10.94 -23.96 -1.67
C PRO A 33 11.89 -22.92 -2.32
N ASP A 34 11.36 -21.95 -3.08
CA ASP A 34 12.16 -20.85 -3.65
C ASP A 34 11.62 -19.49 -3.19
N VAL A 35 12.03 -19.13 -1.98
CA VAL A 35 11.69 -17.87 -1.32
C VAL A 35 12.13 -16.67 -2.16
N HIS A 36 13.34 -16.73 -2.74
CA HIS A 36 13.92 -15.63 -3.47
C HIS A 36 13.16 -15.33 -4.76
N ALA A 37 12.85 -16.35 -5.58
CA ALA A 37 12.05 -16.16 -6.78
C ALA A 37 10.63 -15.66 -6.48
N THR A 38 10.02 -16.16 -5.39
CA THR A 38 8.68 -15.74 -4.97
C THR A 38 8.65 -14.27 -4.54
N LEU A 39 9.67 -13.81 -3.80
CA LEU A 39 9.82 -12.41 -3.41
C LEU A 39 10.01 -11.51 -4.63
N LEU A 40 10.89 -11.88 -5.57
CA LEU A 40 11.10 -11.12 -6.80
C LEU A 40 9.84 -11.03 -7.67
N LYS A 41 9.07 -12.12 -7.77
CA LYS A 41 7.80 -12.13 -8.50
C LYS A 41 6.80 -11.14 -7.92
N ASN A 42 6.72 -11.02 -6.59
CA ASN A 42 5.81 -10.11 -5.92
C ASN A 42 6.24 -8.64 -6.07
N LEU A 43 7.55 -8.36 -6.07
CA LEU A 43 8.09 -7.02 -6.31
C LEU A 43 7.75 -6.48 -7.71
N HIS A 44 7.77 -7.33 -8.73
CA HIS A 44 7.48 -6.96 -10.12
C HIS A 44 6.00 -7.04 -10.51
N SER A 45 5.09 -7.42 -9.59
CA SER A 45 3.66 -7.55 -9.87
C SER A 45 3.02 -6.26 -10.39
N ASN A 46 3.36 -5.11 -9.81
CA ASN A 46 2.88 -3.80 -10.26
C ASN A 46 3.42 -3.41 -11.65
N VAL A 47 4.68 -3.74 -11.94
CA VAL A 47 5.29 -3.47 -13.26
C VAL A 47 4.61 -4.34 -14.33
N ARG A 48 4.40 -5.63 -14.03
CA ARG A 48 3.67 -6.57 -14.91
C ARG A 48 2.22 -6.15 -15.15
N ALA A 49 1.54 -5.62 -14.14
CA ALA A 49 0.19 -5.09 -14.27
C ALA A 49 0.14 -3.87 -15.22
N ARG A 50 1.21 -3.06 -15.25
CA ARG A 50 1.36 -1.95 -16.19
C ARG A 50 1.75 -2.41 -17.60
N ASP A 51 2.61 -3.42 -17.72
CA ASP A 51 2.98 -4.01 -19.02
C ASP A 51 1.80 -4.77 -19.68
N ALA A 52 0.86 -5.28 -18.88
CA ALA A 52 -0.37 -5.90 -19.37
C ALA A 52 -1.36 -4.89 -19.97
N MET A 53 -1.15 -3.58 -19.82
CA MET A 53 -1.92 -2.58 -20.56
C MET A 53 -1.38 -2.50 -21.98
N ALA A 54 -2.15 -3.07 -22.93
CA ALA A 54 -1.81 -3.06 -24.35
C ALA A 54 -1.48 -1.64 -24.85
N PRO A 55 -0.44 -1.45 -25.68
CA PRO A 55 -0.05 -0.15 -26.18
C PRO A 55 -1.21 0.51 -26.94
N LEU A 56 -1.55 1.73 -26.52
CA LEU A 56 -2.66 2.49 -27.11
C LEU A 56 -2.41 2.73 -28.61
N PRO A 57 -3.39 2.45 -29.49
CA PRO A 57 -3.23 2.68 -30.93
C PRO A 57 -2.98 4.17 -31.21
N LYS A 58 -1.93 4.46 -31.99
CA LYS A 58 -1.58 5.84 -32.38
C LYS A 58 -2.63 6.38 -33.36
N PRO A 59 -3.25 7.55 -33.10
CA PRO A 59 -4.27 8.09 -33.99
C PRO A 59 -3.65 8.57 -35.30
N LYS A 60 -4.28 8.18 -36.43
CA LYS A 60 -3.77 8.39 -37.79
C LYS A 60 -4.21 9.72 -38.44
N ASN A 61 -5.05 10.51 -37.79
CA ASN A 61 -5.67 11.70 -38.40
C ASN A 61 -5.35 13.00 -37.65
N ALA A 62 -4.92 14.01 -38.40
CA ALA A 62 -4.57 15.34 -37.91
C ALA A 62 -5.83 16.16 -37.56
N ALA A 63 -5.80 16.76 -36.35
CA ALA A 63 -6.52 17.96 -35.95
C ALA A 63 -8.06 17.96 -36.06
N ASP A 64 -8.73 17.07 -35.31
CA ASP A 64 -10.12 17.29 -34.90
C ASP A 64 -10.14 17.98 -33.51
N ALA A 65 -11.03 18.95 -33.28
CA ALA A 65 -11.14 19.65 -31.98
C ALA A 65 -11.43 18.66 -30.83
N THR A 66 -12.17 17.60 -31.16
CA THR A 66 -12.43 16.46 -30.28
C THR A 66 -11.16 15.67 -29.96
N SER A 67 -10.23 15.54 -30.93
CA SER A 67 -8.93 14.91 -30.75
C SER A 67 -8.04 15.72 -29.79
N LYS A 68 -8.02 17.06 -29.91
CA LYS A 68 -7.29 17.95 -28.97
C LYS A 68 -7.83 17.81 -27.53
N ARG A 69 -9.16 17.80 -27.35
CA ARG A 69 -9.77 17.63 -26.02
C ARG A 69 -9.51 16.25 -25.43
N LYS A 70 -9.65 15.19 -26.23
CA LYS A 70 -9.30 13.81 -25.80
C LYS A 70 -7.83 13.72 -25.42
N HIS A 71 -6.92 14.35 -26.17
CA HIS A 71 -5.50 14.41 -25.84
C HIS A 71 -5.24 15.11 -24.50
N GLN A 72 -5.93 16.21 -24.19
CA GLN A 72 -5.83 16.87 -22.89
C GLN A 72 -6.32 15.98 -21.74
N ILE A 73 -7.46 15.31 -21.91
CA ILE A 73 -8.00 14.38 -20.89
C ILE A 73 -7.02 13.23 -20.68
N THR A 74 -6.54 12.60 -21.75
CA THR A 74 -5.55 11.52 -21.68
C THR A 74 -4.23 12.00 -21.06
N TYR A 75 -3.76 13.19 -21.41
CA TYR A 75 -2.56 13.78 -20.82
C TYR A 75 -2.73 13.99 -19.31
N LEU A 76 -3.86 14.56 -18.88
CA LEU A 76 -4.16 14.76 -17.46
C LEU A 76 -4.30 13.43 -16.71
N ALA A 77 -4.90 12.41 -17.32
CA ALA A 77 -4.99 11.08 -16.74
C ALA A 77 -3.60 10.45 -16.58
N ASN A 78 -2.75 10.51 -17.62
CA ASN A 78 -1.38 10.02 -17.53
C ASN A 78 -0.55 10.79 -16.49
N LEU A 79 -0.74 12.11 -16.41
CA LEU A 79 -0.10 12.96 -15.41
C LEU A 79 -0.56 12.60 -13.99
N ALA A 80 -1.84 12.28 -13.81
CA ALA A 80 -2.39 11.85 -12.53
C ALA A 80 -1.83 10.48 -12.12
N VAL A 81 -1.81 9.50 -13.02
CA VAL A 81 -1.22 8.17 -12.77
C VAL A 81 0.27 8.28 -12.42
N ALA A 82 1.03 9.11 -13.13
CA ALA A 82 2.44 9.33 -12.83
C ALA A 82 2.65 9.99 -11.44
N ARG A 83 1.71 10.85 -11.00
CA ARG A 83 1.76 11.50 -9.68
C ARG A 83 1.22 10.62 -8.55
N GLU A 84 0.43 9.59 -8.85
CA GLU A 84 -0.16 8.67 -7.87
C GLU A 84 0.90 7.99 -7.01
N GLU A 85 2.03 7.60 -7.60
CA GLU A 85 3.15 6.98 -6.87
C GLU A 85 3.74 7.92 -5.81
N ALA A 86 3.98 9.19 -6.19
CA ALA A 86 4.50 10.20 -5.27
C ALA A 86 3.51 10.48 -4.14
N LEU A 87 2.21 10.52 -4.45
CA LEU A 87 1.14 10.72 -3.47
C LEU A 87 1.02 9.52 -2.51
N GLN A 88 1.16 8.30 -3.01
CA GLN A 88 1.16 7.08 -2.21
C GLN A 88 2.34 7.04 -1.24
N GLN A 89 3.54 7.47 -1.68
CA GLN A 89 4.71 7.62 -0.82
C GLN A 89 4.45 8.64 0.29
N GLN A 90 3.89 9.81 -0.03
CA GLN A 90 3.54 10.82 0.97
C GLN A 90 2.51 10.31 2.00
N TRP A 91 1.53 9.52 1.56
CA TRP A 91 0.54 8.91 2.46
C TRP A 91 1.16 7.84 3.35
N ALA A 92 2.06 7.02 2.80
CA ALA A 92 2.80 6.02 3.56
C ALA A 92 3.68 6.69 4.63
N GLU A 93 4.41 7.75 4.26
CA GLU A 93 5.22 8.54 5.17
C GLU A 93 4.37 9.20 6.25
N SER A 94 3.26 9.84 5.89
CA SER A 94 2.31 10.46 6.81
C SER A 94 1.73 9.43 7.80
N LYS A 95 1.40 8.23 7.33
CA LYS A 95 0.93 7.12 8.18
C LYS A 95 2.02 6.65 9.15
N GLN A 96 3.26 6.52 8.67
CA GLN A 96 4.40 6.17 9.50
C GLN A 96 4.69 7.24 10.56
N MET A 97 4.63 8.53 10.19
CA MET A 97 4.83 9.64 11.12
C MET A 97 3.75 9.67 12.21
N ARG A 98 2.49 9.39 11.86
CA ARG A 98 1.41 9.20 12.86
C ARG A 98 1.72 8.04 13.81
N ARG A 99 2.25 6.92 13.29
CA ARG A 99 2.63 5.77 14.12
C ARG A 99 3.79 6.12 15.07
N ILE A 100 4.82 6.80 14.57
CA ILE A 100 5.96 7.26 15.38
C ILE A 100 5.49 8.26 16.44
N GLY A 101 4.63 9.21 16.09
CA GLY A 101 4.06 10.16 17.04
C GLY A 101 3.30 9.47 18.18
N ARG A 102 2.46 8.50 17.86
CA ARG A 102 1.76 7.67 18.85
C ARG A 102 2.71 6.86 19.73
N GLN A 103 3.78 6.29 19.16
CA GLN A 103 4.79 5.57 19.93
C GLN A 103 5.58 6.51 20.86
N LYS A 104 5.88 7.71 20.40
CA LYS A 104 6.71 8.68 21.12
C LYS A 104 5.94 9.39 22.24
N TYR A 105 4.65 9.64 22.04
CA TYR A 105 3.86 10.48 22.95
C TYR A 105 2.62 9.81 23.53
N GLY A 106 2.23 8.63 23.05
CA GLY A 106 1.25 7.77 23.71
C GLY A 106 -0.22 8.24 23.68
N PHE A 107 -0.54 9.30 22.92
CA PHE A 107 -1.90 9.81 22.70
C PHE A 107 -2.31 9.76 21.22
#